data_AF-A0A949WK44-F1
#
_entry.id   AF-A0A949WK44-F1
#
_cell.length_a   1.000
_cell.length_b   1.000
_cell.length_c   1.000
_cell.angle_alpha   90.00
_cell.angle_beta   90.00
_cell.angle_gamma   90.00
#
_symmetry.space_group_name_H-M   'P 1'
#
loop_
_entity.id
_entity.type
_entity.pdbx_description
1 polymer ?
#
loop_
_entity_poly.entity_id
_entity_poly.type
_entity_poly.pdbx_seq_one_letter_code
_entity_poly.pdbx_strand_id
1 'polypeptide(L)'
;MSYRKSKKKRTQNTISTIQKDMQVENNGQKLNMDNNQVSSNEKVEDWDKEIDGNEIAQEVTETPINEELKAEPIKSNYNSEEKQQASTNGSVRVNKENTFKEPTIIHLIDGEKGGCGKSFFSRTFIEYCNSIAYDIAIVDADISNKDIATIYPSVEVAFFSDDEKLAFQADKIFDLAFEKSVLVNLPAQVYSNVTDWIQRNDLVNLGKDNSIKFIKWFVCMGGIDSVNFFLKSLDDFGNDIVHVFVRNQGLCDEWEYINEMPKFKQAISDHDFIIMDFPKFPFWERNMIDRLGITFDMAIAHPELKVIPKQRVKNFLKVAYASLAATELIQ
;
A
#
# COMPACT_ATOMS: atom_id res chain seq x y z
N MET A 1 29.62 -32.25 -27.44
CA MET A 1 29.18 -30.93 -27.93
C MET A 1 28.35 -30.28 -26.84
N SER A 2 28.89 -29.26 -26.19
CA SER A 2 28.24 -28.53 -25.08
C SER A 2 27.87 -27.14 -25.59
N TYR A 3 26.58 -26.77 -25.52
CA TYR A 3 26.11 -25.44 -25.85
C TYR A 3 25.54 -24.77 -24.59
N ARG A 4 26.32 -23.81 -24.08
CA ARG A 4 26.05 -22.95 -22.94
C ARG A 4 25.26 -21.73 -23.46
N LYS A 5 23.99 -21.57 -23.08
CA LYS A 5 23.23 -20.33 -23.37
C LYS A 5 23.54 -19.27 -22.32
N SER A 6 24.06 -18.14 -22.79
CA SER A 6 24.39 -16.93 -22.05
C SER A 6 23.11 -16.20 -21.59
N LYS A 7 23.03 -15.88 -20.29
CA LYS A 7 22.01 -14.98 -19.71
C LYS A 7 22.46 -13.53 -19.92
N LYS A 8 21.62 -12.72 -20.58
CA LYS A 8 21.80 -11.26 -20.66
C LYS A 8 21.40 -10.63 -19.31
N LYS A 9 22.37 -10.01 -18.63
CA LYS A 9 22.15 -9.08 -17.50
C LYS A 9 21.56 -7.78 -18.04
N ARG A 10 20.48 -7.30 -17.44
CA ARG A 10 19.86 -6.00 -17.72
C ARG A 10 20.57 -4.97 -16.82
N THR A 11 21.32 -4.06 -17.42
CA THR A 11 22.07 -3.01 -16.71
C THR A 11 21.10 -1.87 -16.38
N GLN A 12 20.90 -1.58 -15.10
CA GLN A 12 20.19 -0.37 -14.66
C GLN A 12 21.19 0.81 -14.75
N ASN A 13 20.81 1.83 -15.51
CA ASN A 13 21.56 3.09 -15.61
C ASN A 13 21.14 4.01 -14.47
N THR A 14 22.08 4.28 -13.56
CA THR A 14 22.00 5.34 -12.55
C THR A 14 22.17 6.69 -13.23
N ILE A 15 21.17 7.57 -13.16
CA ILE A 15 21.27 8.95 -13.63
C ILE A 15 21.80 9.81 -12.47
N SER A 16 23.06 10.21 -12.57
CA SER A 16 23.65 11.26 -11.74
C SER A 16 24.40 12.25 -12.62
N THR A 17 23.79 13.40 -12.93
CA THR A 17 24.53 14.63 -13.29
C THR A 17 23.60 15.84 -13.18
N ILE A 18 24.01 16.85 -12.39
CA ILE A 18 24.21 18.26 -12.79
C ILE A 18 24.54 19.05 -11.52
N GLN A 19 25.83 19.32 -11.32
CA GLN A 19 26.39 20.65 -11.03
C GLN A 19 27.89 20.54 -10.70
N LYS A 20 28.71 20.85 -11.70
CA LYS A 20 30.08 21.34 -11.54
C LYS A 20 30.16 22.60 -12.38
N ASP A 21 30.41 23.73 -11.72
CA ASP A 21 31.51 24.65 -12.03
C ASP A 21 31.32 25.99 -11.32
N MET A 22 32.10 26.21 -10.26
CA MET A 22 32.79 27.48 -10.03
C MET A 22 33.90 27.27 -9.00
N GLN A 23 35.13 27.19 -9.49
CA GLN A 23 36.34 27.29 -8.68
C GLN A 23 36.59 28.76 -8.34
N VAL A 24 36.87 29.05 -7.07
CA VAL A 24 37.74 30.17 -6.69
C VAL A 24 38.73 29.63 -5.67
N GLU A 25 40.00 29.77 -6.01
CA GLU A 25 41.17 29.44 -5.21
C GLU A 25 41.19 30.25 -3.90
N ASN A 26 41.67 29.61 -2.82
CA ASN A 26 42.50 30.32 -1.85
C ASN A 26 43.43 29.35 -1.14
N ASN A 27 44.73 29.57 -1.36
CA ASN A 27 45.84 28.94 -0.65
C ASN A 27 45.96 29.51 0.78
N GLY A 28 46.17 28.64 1.76
CA GLY A 28 46.54 28.99 3.14
C GLY A 28 47.30 27.85 3.79
N GLN A 29 48.45 28.14 4.40
CA GLN A 29 49.54 27.21 4.69
C GLN A 29 49.33 26.30 5.92
N LYS A 30 50.00 25.14 5.83
CA LYS A 30 50.45 24.18 6.85
C LYS A 30 50.60 24.70 8.29
N LEU A 31 50.28 23.82 9.26
CA LEU A 31 51.18 23.45 10.36
C LEU A 31 50.91 21.99 10.80
N ASN A 32 51.99 21.20 10.90
CA ASN A 32 52.05 19.84 11.47
C ASN A 32 52.16 19.92 13.00
N MET A 33 51.62 18.93 13.73
CA MET A 33 52.27 18.35 14.93
C MET A 33 51.76 16.92 15.19
N ASP A 34 52.68 16.07 15.66
CA ASP A 34 52.68 14.61 15.71
C ASP A 34 51.82 13.94 16.82
N ASN A 35 51.42 12.70 16.50
CA ASN A 35 51.30 11.47 17.30
C ASN A 35 50.89 11.50 18.78
N ASN A 36 49.80 10.77 19.09
CA ASN A 36 49.87 9.69 20.08
C ASN A 36 48.77 8.63 19.89
N GLN A 37 49.13 7.36 20.10
CA GLN A 37 48.28 6.17 20.08
C GLN A 37 47.22 6.20 21.19
N VAL A 38 46.06 5.54 20.98
CA VAL A 38 45.54 4.43 21.81
C VAL A 38 44.12 3.98 21.37
N SER A 39 44.00 2.66 21.24
CA SER A 39 42.83 1.75 21.29
C SER A 39 41.57 1.99 20.43
N SER A 40 41.39 1.03 19.51
CA SER A 40 40.15 0.35 19.12
C SER A 40 38.89 0.65 19.96
N ASN A 41 37.83 1.07 19.28
CA ASN A 41 36.46 0.68 19.60
C ASN A 41 35.67 0.63 18.29
N GLU A 42 35.46 -0.59 17.79
CA GLU A 42 34.39 -0.87 16.83
C GLU A 42 33.06 -0.56 17.52
N LYS A 43 32.37 0.48 17.05
CA LYS A 43 30.96 0.69 17.41
C LYS A 43 30.14 -0.30 16.58
N VAL A 44 29.77 -1.41 17.20
CA VAL A 44 28.63 -2.21 16.75
C VAL A 44 27.38 -1.41 17.12
N GLU A 45 26.72 -0.84 16.13
CA GLU A 45 25.40 -0.23 16.30
C GLU A 45 24.38 -1.37 16.40
N ASP A 46 23.83 -1.55 17.60
CA ASP A 46 22.81 -2.53 17.95
C ASP A 46 21.44 -1.95 17.58
N TRP A 47 20.79 -2.52 16.56
CA TRP A 47 19.53 -1.99 15.98
C TRP A 47 18.27 -2.43 16.74
N ASP A 48 18.39 -3.22 17.82
CA ASP A 48 17.28 -4.02 18.37
C ASP A 48 16.86 -3.69 19.82
N LYS A 49 16.93 -2.43 20.30
CA LYS A 49 16.41 -2.08 21.64
C LYS A 49 15.74 -0.72 21.76
N GLU A 50 14.43 -0.69 21.57
CA GLU A 50 13.50 0.17 22.34
C GLU A 50 12.15 -0.56 22.53
N ILE A 51 11.94 -1.19 23.70
CA ILE A 51 10.64 -1.65 24.19
C ILE A 51 10.51 -1.16 25.63
N ASP A 52 9.44 -0.40 25.90
CA ASP A 52 8.61 -0.39 27.11
C ASP A 52 7.32 0.35 26.69
N GLY A 53 6.09 -0.16 26.79
CA GLY A 53 5.56 -1.11 27.77
C GLY A 53 4.88 -0.33 28.89
N ASN A 54 3.58 -0.03 28.76
CA ASN A 54 2.78 0.30 29.94
C ASN A 54 1.34 -0.20 29.76
N GLU A 55 1.09 -1.38 30.33
CA GLU A 55 -0.22 -1.95 30.62
C GLU A 55 -0.83 -1.23 31.84
N ILE A 56 -2.14 -0.99 31.81
CA ILE A 56 -2.92 -0.83 33.04
C ILE A 56 -4.16 -1.72 32.93
N ALA A 57 -4.27 -2.62 33.89
CA ALA A 57 -5.31 -3.62 34.03
C ALA A 57 -6.62 -3.07 34.62
N GLN A 58 -7.65 -3.89 34.38
CA GLN A 58 -9.08 -3.86 34.69
C GLN A 58 -9.52 -3.35 36.07
N GLU A 59 -10.77 -2.86 36.14
CA GLU A 59 -11.68 -3.23 37.23
C GLU A 59 -13.13 -3.36 36.74
N VAL A 60 -13.70 -4.55 36.96
CA VAL A 60 -15.07 -4.97 36.66
C VAL A 60 -15.87 -4.88 37.96
N THR A 61 -17.07 -4.28 37.93
CA THR A 61 -18.04 -4.40 39.03
C THR A 61 -19.38 -4.89 38.46
N GLU A 62 -19.79 -6.08 38.90
CA GLU A 62 -21.13 -6.65 38.69
C GLU A 62 -22.02 -6.38 39.91
N THR A 63 -23.33 -6.22 39.69
CA THR A 63 -24.40 -6.91 40.45
C THR A 63 -25.78 -6.72 39.77
N PRO A 64 -26.77 -7.61 40.02
CA PRO A 64 -27.74 -8.07 39.03
C PRO A 64 -29.16 -7.55 39.26
N ILE A 65 -30.02 -7.64 38.23
CA ILE A 65 -31.49 -7.65 38.41
C ILE A 65 -32.12 -8.69 37.46
N ASN A 66 -32.88 -9.60 38.07
CA ASN A 66 -33.81 -10.56 37.47
C ASN A 66 -35.02 -9.84 36.85
N GLU A 67 -35.56 -10.36 35.74
CA GLU A 67 -37.01 -10.65 35.66
C GLU A 67 -37.33 -11.55 34.45
N GLU A 68 -37.98 -12.68 34.74
CA GLU A 68 -38.61 -13.59 33.79
C GLU A 68 -39.79 -12.91 33.08
N LEU A 69 -40.15 -13.37 31.87
CA LEU A 69 -41.55 -13.63 31.46
C LEU A 69 -41.62 -14.39 30.11
N LYS A 70 -41.84 -15.70 30.24
CA LYS A 70 -42.77 -16.61 29.52
C LYS A 70 -43.03 -16.49 27.99
N ALA A 71 -42.60 -17.58 27.31
CA ALA A 71 -43.21 -18.37 26.22
C ALA A 71 -44.75 -18.23 26.01
N GLU A 72 -45.40 -18.43 24.85
CA GLU A 72 -45.27 -19.44 23.75
C GLU A 72 -46.37 -19.15 22.65
N PRO A 73 -46.71 -20.02 21.66
CA PRO A 73 -46.09 -20.37 20.36
C PRO A 73 -46.96 -20.07 19.11
N ILE A 74 -46.39 -20.07 17.88
CA ILE A 74 -47.18 -20.37 16.65
C ILE A 74 -46.40 -21.25 15.64
N LYS A 75 -46.82 -22.53 15.63
CA LYS A 75 -47.11 -23.48 14.55
C LYS A 75 -46.33 -23.46 13.21
N SER A 76 -45.78 -24.64 12.96
CA SER A 76 -45.37 -25.28 11.70
C SER A 76 -46.35 -25.17 10.53
N ASN A 77 -45.83 -25.20 9.31
CA ASN A 77 -46.34 -26.05 8.22
C ASN A 77 -45.26 -26.32 7.17
N TYR A 78 -44.88 -27.60 7.08
CA TYR A 78 -44.28 -28.22 5.91
C TYR A 78 -45.33 -28.32 4.81
N ASN A 79 -44.94 -28.10 3.55
CA ASN A 79 -45.50 -28.86 2.43
C ASN A 79 -44.48 -29.00 1.31
N SER A 80 -44.20 -30.25 1.02
CA SER A 80 -43.46 -30.83 -0.11
C SER A 80 -44.30 -30.81 -1.39
N GLU A 81 -43.72 -30.42 -2.52
CA GLU A 81 -44.15 -30.89 -3.84
C GLU A 81 -42.93 -31.17 -4.74
N GLU A 82 -42.67 -32.46 -4.94
CA GLU A 82 -41.90 -32.99 -6.06
C GLU A 82 -42.74 -32.94 -7.34
N LYS A 83 -42.18 -32.43 -8.44
CA LYS A 83 -42.57 -32.86 -9.79
C LYS A 83 -41.34 -33.06 -10.67
N GLN A 84 -41.24 -34.30 -11.16
CA GLN A 84 -40.26 -34.77 -12.12
C GLN A 84 -40.63 -34.43 -13.57
N GLN A 85 -39.58 -34.39 -14.40
CA GLN A 85 -39.50 -34.64 -15.85
C GLN A 85 -39.97 -33.57 -16.85
N ALA A 86 -39.00 -33.01 -17.57
CA ALA A 86 -38.93 -33.15 -19.03
C ALA A 86 -37.49 -32.93 -19.53
N SER A 87 -36.94 -33.96 -20.15
CA SER A 87 -35.69 -33.95 -20.89
C SER A 87 -35.85 -33.18 -22.22
N THR A 88 -35.08 -32.12 -22.40
CA THR A 88 -34.79 -31.57 -23.74
C THR A 88 -33.29 -31.48 -23.89
N ASN A 89 -32.76 -32.34 -24.77
CA ASN A 89 -31.41 -32.28 -25.29
C ASN A 89 -31.21 -30.97 -26.08
N GLY A 90 -30.91 -29.88 -25.37
CA GLY A 90 -30.33 -28.68 -25.93
C GLY A 90 -28.82 -28.80 -25.82
N SER A 91 -28.14 -29.11 -26.92
CA SER A 91 -26.71 -28.97 -27.00
C SER A 91 -26.35 -27.50 -26.79
N VAL A 92 -25.98 -27.15 -25.56
CA VAL A 92 -25.34 -25.88 -25.26
C VAL A 92 -24.02 -25.88 -26.00
N ARG A 93 -24.00 -25.19 -27.15
CA ARG A 93 -22.77 -24.77 -27.79
C ARG A 93 -22.13 -23.78 -26.83
N VAL A 94 -21.21 -24.28 -26.01
CA VAL A 94 -20.25 -23.43 -25.30
C VAL A 94 -19.40 -22.80 -26.39
N ASN A 95 -19.83 -21.64 -26.88
CA ASN A 95 -18.97 -20.74 -27.60
C ASN A 95 -17.92 -20.30 -26.57
N LYS A 96 -16.77 -20.98 -26.55
CA LYS A 96 -15.53 -20.40 -26.01
C LYS A 96 -15.16 -19.24 -26.92
N GLU A 97 -15.87 -18.13 -26.78
CA GLU A 97 -15.26 -16.84 -27.06
C GLU A 97 -14.17 -16.70 -25.99
N ASN A 98 -12.93 -17.03 -26.37
CA ASN A 98 -11.77 -16.56 -25.63
C ASN A 98 -11.72 -15.04 -25.83
N THR A 99 -12.62 -14.32 -25.17
CA THR A 99 -12.43 -12.90 -24.89
C THR A 99 -11.24 -12.86 -23.95
N PHE A 100 -10.07 -12.50 -24.47
CA PHE A 100 -8.93 -12.15 -23.63
C PHE A 100 -9.40 -11.02 -22.72
N LYS A 101 -9.62 -11.35 -21.45
CA LYS A 101 -9.94 -10.36 -20.44
C LYS A 101 -8.69 -9.52 -20.22
N GLU A 102 -8.84 -8.21 -20.30
CA GLU A 102 -7.75 -7.28 -19.99
C GLU A 102 -7.23 -7.57 -18.56
N PRO A 103 -5.91 -7.62 -18.37
CA PRO A 103 -5.35 -7.92 -17.07
C PRO A 103 -5.71 -6.81 -16.09
N THR A 104 -6.18 -7.19 -14.91
CA THR A 104 -6.53 -6.26 -13.84
C THR A 104 -5.53 -6.38 -12.69
N ILE A 105 -5.46 -5.33 -11.89
CA ILE A 105 -4.49 -5.23 -10.79
C ILE A 105 -5.20 -4.85 -9.51
N ILE A 106 -4.91 -5.57 -8.43
CA ILE A 106 -5.25 -5.19 -7.06
C ILE A 106 -4.05 -4.44 -6.48
N HIS A 107 -4.17 -3.13 -6.33
CA HIS A 107 -3.20 -2.25 -5.70
C HIS A 107 -3.51 -2.12 -4.21
N LEU A 108 -2.74 -2.80 -3.37
CA LEU A 108 -2.83 -2.74 -1.92
C LEU A 108 -1.96 -1.59 -1.39
N ILE A 109 -2.56 -0.55 -0.82
CA ILE A 109 -1.83 0.56 -0.19
C ILE A 109 -1.61 0.24 1.28
N ASP A 110 -0.39 -0.14 1.62
CA ASP A 110 0.03 -0.57 2.97
C ASP A 110 1.08 0.39 3.56
N GLY A 111 1.48 0.14 4.80
CA GLY A 111 2.52 0.84 5.54
C GLY A 111 2.57 0.46 7.02
N GLU A 112 1.62 -0.38 7.49
CA GLU A 112 1.44 -0.93 8.84
C GLU A 112 1.32 0.06 10.01
N LYS A 113 2.10 1.13 10.03
CA LYS A 113 2.02 2.18 11.04
C LYS A 113 0.87 3.16 10.75
N GLY A 114 0.20 3.60 11.81
CA GLY A 114 -0.70 4.75 11.76
C GLY A 114 0.08 6.01 11.37
N GLY A 115 -0.52 6.88 10.56
CA GLY A 115 0.09 8.16 10.20
C GLY A 115 1.26 8.11 9.20
N CYS A 116 1.61 6.96 8.61
CA CYS A 116 2.66 6.90 7.57
C CYS A 116 2.26 7.55 6.24
N GLY A 117 0.97 7.92 6.07
CA GLY A 117 0.47 8.63 4.90
C GLY A 117 -0.30 7.78 3.89
N LYS A 118 -0.75 6.57 4.23
CA LYS A 118 -1.54 5.67 3.35
C LYS A 118 -2.71 6.38 2.68
N SER A 119 -3.65 6.93 3.46
CA SER A 119 -4.82 7.64 2.91
C SER A 119 -4.40 8.78 1.97
N PHE A 120 -3.38 9.57 2.34
CA PHE A 120 -2.92 10.68 1.50
C PHE A 120 -2.26 10.21 0.19
N PHE A 121 -1.52 9.10 0.23
CA PHE A 121 -1.01 8.42 -0.95
C PHE A 121 -2.15 7.89 -1.82
N SER A 122 -3.13 7.19 -1.24
CA SER A 122 -4.33 6.67 -1.92
C SER A 122 -5.08 7.79 -2.63
N ARG A 123 -5.31 8.94 -1.97
CA ARG A 123 -5.94 10.12 -2.58
C ARG A 123 -5.15 10.61 -3.80
N THR A 124 -3.83 10.72 -3.67
CA THR A 124 -2.96 11.14 -4.79
C THR A 124 -2.97 10.14 -5.93
N PHE A 125 -3.01 8.84 -5.63
CA PHE A 125 -3.14 7.75 -6.60
C PHE A 125 -4.46 7.86 -7.37
N ILE A 126 -5.59 8.08 -6.67
CA ILE A 126 -6.91 8.26 -7.29
C ILE A 126 -6.89 9.44 -8.26
N GLU A 127 -6.34 10.60 -7.85
CA GLU A 127 -6.26 11.75 -8.75
C GLU A 127 -5.36 11.50 -9.96
N TYR A 128 -4.28 10.72 -9.78
CA TYR A 128 -3.44 10.32 -10.90
C TYR A 128 -4.24 9.47 -11.90
N CYS A 129 -4.95 8.44 -11.41
CA CYS A 129 -5.84 7.61 -12.25
C CYS A 129 -6.89 8.46 -12.98
N ASN A 130 -7.54 9.39 -12.29
CA ASN A 130 -8.50 10.32 -12.89
C ASN A 130 -7.83 11.16 -14.00
N SER A 131 -6.60 11.64 -13.77
CA SER A 131 -5.88 12.49 -14.74
C SER A 131 -5.51 11.79 -16.03
N ILE A 132 -5.36 10.46 -16.01
CA ILE A 132 -5.06 9.63 -17.18
C ILE A 132 -6.27 8.80 -17.65
N ALA A 133 -7.45 9.03 -17.07
CA ALA A 133 -8.68 8.27 -17.32
C ALA A 133 -8.51 6.75 -17.14
N TYR A 134 -7.70 6.33 -16.16
CA TYR A 134 -7.56 4.92 -15.77
C TYR A 134 -8.77 4.50 -14.93
N ASP A 135 -9.63 3.64 -15.50
CA ASP A 135 -10.81 3.12 -14.78
C ASP A 135 -10.38 2.12 -13.71
N ILE A 136 -10.58 2.52 -12.45
CA ILE A 136 -10.19 1.77 -11.26
C ILE A 136 -11.33 1.80 -10.24
N ALA A 137 -11.63 0.65 -9.64
CA ALA A 137 -12.51 0.59 -8.49
C ALA A 137 -11.75 1.03 -7.23
N ILE A 138 -12.40 1.76 -6.34
CA ILE A 138 -11.79 2.23 -5.09
C ILE A 138 -12.44 1.48 -3.93
N VAL A 139 -11.62 0.87 -3.08
CA VAL A 139 -12.03 0.22 -1.85
C VAL A 139 -11.34 0.89 -0.67
N ASP A 140 -12.12 1.38 0.27
CA ASP A 140 -11.63 1.86 1.56
C ASP A 140 -11.82 0.77 2.62
N ALA A 141 -10.72 0.12 3.01
CA ALA A 141 -10.74 -0.91 4.05
C ALA A 141 -10.42 -0.35 5.44
N ASP A 142 -10.02 0.93 5.53
CA ASP A 142 -9.81 1.60 6.81
C ASP A 142 -11.14 2.13 7.38
N ILE A 143 -11.90 1.23 8.00
CA ILE A 143 -13.17 1.59 8.63
C ILE A 143 -13.00 2.50 9.86
N SER A 144 -11.79 2.56 10.43
CA SER A 144 -11.49 3.38 11.60
C SER A 144 -11.35 4.85 11.23
N ASN A 145 -10.85 5.12 10.02
CA ASN A 145 -10.73 6.46 9.48
C ASN A 145 -11.10 6.49 7.98
N LYS A 146 -12.37 6.84 7.70
CA LYS A 146 -12.98 6.82 6.36
C LYS A 146 -12.55 8.03 5.51
N ASP A 147 -11.25 8.26 5.41
CA ASP A 147 -10.67 9.41 4.71
C ASP A 147 -10.92 9.37 3.19
N ILE A 148 -11.06 8.17 2.61
CA ILE A 148 -11.28 8.03 1.16
C ILE A 148 -12.77 8.09 0.87
N ALA A 149 -13.57 7.28 1.54
CA ALA A 149 -15.02 7.19 1.30
C ALA A 149 -15.79 8.49 1.61
N THR A 150 -15.25 9.37 2.45
CA THR A 150 -15.85 10.68 2.74
C THR A 150 -15.55 11.72 1.65
N ILE A 151 -14.43 11.57 0.93
CA ILE A 151 -13.92 12.59 -0.01
C ILE A 151 -14.25 12.23 -1.46
N TYR A 152 -14.21 10.94 -1.81
CA TYR A 152 -14.42 10.46 -3.17
C TYR A 152 -15.77 9.75 -3.30
N PRO A 153 -16.49 9.96 -4.43
CA PRO A 153 -17.70 9.20 -4.72
C PRO A 153 -17.36 7.77 -5.14
N SER A 154 -18.35 6.89 -5.11
CA SER A 154 -18.25 5.51 -5.65
C SER A 154 -17.15 4.68 -5.00
N VAL A 155 -16.92 4.88 -3.71
CA VAL A 155 -15.97 4.11 -2.90
C VAL A 155 -16.70 2.93 -2.27
N GLU A 156 -16.19 1.74 -2.51
CA GLU A 156 -16.63 0.51 -1.86
C GLU A 156 -15.93 0.35 -0.50
N VAL A 157 -16.55 -0.41 0.39
CA VAL A 157 -15.96 -0.73 1.71
C VAL A 157 -15.71 -2.22 1.77
N ALA A 158 -14.55 -2.59 2.29
CA ALA A 158 -14.20 -3.97 2.60
C ALA A 158 -13.61 -4.05 4.02
N PHE A 159 -13.57 -5.25 4.59
CA PHE A 159 -13.03 -5.45 5.92
C PHE A 159 -12.17 -6.70 5.98
N PHE A 160 -11.00 -6.58 6.62
CA PHE A 160 -10.09 -7.68 6.87
C PHE A 160 -10.23 -8.12 8.32
N SER A 161 -10.88 -9.27 8.50
CA SER A 161 -11.14 -9.87 9.82
C SER A 161 -10.25 -11.07 10.07
N ASP A 162 -9.88 -11.29 11.33
CA ASP A 162 -9.34 -12.55 11.83
C ASP A 162 -10.45 -13.56 12.21
N ASP A 163 -11.66 -13.07 12.52
CA ASP A 163 -12.85 -13.92 12.62
C ASP A 163 -13.15 -14.60 11.26
N GLU A 164 -13.00 -15.93 11.24
CA GLU A 164 -13.27 -16.79 10.09
C GLU A 164 -14.67 -16.56 9.49
N LYS A 165 -15.66 -16.24 10.33
CA LYS A 165 -17.03 -15.97 9.87
C LYS A 165 -17.15 -14.66 9.11
N LEU A 166 -16.20 -13.75 9.26
CA LEU A 166 -16.18 -12.43 8.64
C LEU A 166 -15.08 -12.29 7.58
N ALA A 167 -14.21 -13.29 7.44
CA ALA A 167 -13.10 -13.28 6.47
C ALA A 167 -13.57 -13.05 5.03
N PHE A 168 -14.78 -13.52 4.69
CA PHE A 168 -15.36 -13.35 3.35
C PHE A 168 -15.63 -11.87 2.97
N GLN A 169 -15.62 -10.94 3.93
CA GLN A 169 -15.86 -9.53 3.63
C GLN A 169 -14.77 -8.90 2.75
N ALA A 170 -13.55 -9.43 2.79
CA ALA A 170 -12.47 -8.98 1.92
C ALA A 170 -12.60 -9.51 0.49
N ASP A 171 -13.34 -10.60 0.26
CA ASP A 171 -13.43 -11.28 -1.04
C ASP A 171 -14.00 -10.37 -2.13
N LYS A 172 -14.84 -9.39 -1.75
CA LYS A 172 -15.35 -8.36 -2.66
C LYS A 172 -14.24 -7.62 -3.42
N ILE A 173 -13.05 -7.45 -2.81
CA ILE A 173 -11.89 -6.86 -3.49
C ILE A 173 -11.50 -7.68 -4.71
N PHE A 174 -11.46 -9.00 -4.54
CA PHE A 174 -11.09 -9.92 -5.61
C PHE A 174 -12.22 -10.07 -6.64
N ASP A 175 -13.47 -10.05 -6.21
CA ASP A 175 -14.64 -10.01 -7.09
C ASP A 175 -14.63 -8.78 -8.00
N LEU A 176 -14.33 -7.59 -7.46
CA LEU A 176 -14.19 -6.36 -8.25
C LEU A 176 -13.03 -6.46 -9.25
N ALA A 177 -11.94 -7.13 -8.87
CA ALA A 177 -10.82 -7.40 -9.76
C ALA A 177 -11.20 -8.31 -10.93
N PHE A 178 -12.34 -9.00 -10.88
CA PHE A 178 -12.87 -9.68 -12.06
C PHE A 178 -13.35 -8.73 -13.16
N GLU A 179 -13.68 -7.49 -12.83
CA GLU A 179 -14.24 -6.52 -13.76
C GLU A 179 -13.23 -5.43 -14.13
N LYS A 180 -12.48 -4.91 -13.15
CA LYS A 180 -11.47 -3.86 -13.36
C LYS A 180 -10.43 -3.83 -12.24
N SER A 181 -9.32 -3.12 -12.46
CA SER A 181 -8.32 -2.91 -11.41
C SER A 181 -8.94 -2.25 -10.17
N VAL A 182 -8.35 -2.52 -9.00
CA VAL A 182 -8.86 -2.11 -7.70
C VAL A 182 -7.75 -1.44 -6.91
N LEU A 183 -7.99 -0.24 -6.38
CA LEU A 183 -7.17 0.41 -5.36
C LEU A 183 -7.76 0.12 -3.99
N VAL A 184 -6.97 -0.43 -3.08
CA VAL A 184 -7.39 -0.76 -1.72
C VAL A 184 -6.59 0.07 -0.73
N ASN A 185 -7.25 0.99 -0.03
CA ASN A 185 -6.67 1.71 1.10
C ASN A 185 -6.75 0.83 2.36
N LEU A 186 -5.62 0.30 2.82
CA LEU A 186 -5.59 -0.59 3.98
C LEU A 186 -5.49 0.18 5.31
N PRO A 187 -6.07 -0.33 6.42
CA PRO A 187 -5.87 0.23 7.75
C PRO A 187 -4.44 -0.02 8.26
N ALA A 188 -4.09 0.59 9.40
CA ALA A 188 -2.88 0.22 10.13
C ALA A 188 -3.02 -1.18 10.76
N GLN A 189 -1.88 -1.86 10.99
CA GLN A 189 -1.79 -3.14 11.68
C GLN A 189 -2.69 -4.25 11.08
N VAL A 190 -2.77 -4.32 9.74
CA VAL A 190 -3.67 -5.26 9.04
C VAL A 190 -2.91 -6.42 8.40
N TYR A 191 -1.58 -6.43 8.51
CA TYR A 191 -0.69 -7.35 7.82
C TYR A 191 -1.11 -8.81 7.93
N SER A 192 -1.40 -9.31 9.13
CA SER A 192 -1.78 -10.71 9.35
C SER A 192 -3.04 -11.07 8.58
N ASN A 193 -4.06 -10.23 8.65
CA ASN A 193 -5.36 -10.50 8.05
C ASN A 193 -5.29 -10.43 6.52
N VAL A 194 -4.55 -9.46 5.97
CA VAL A 194 -4.31 -9.39 4.51
C VAL A 194 -3.48 -10.58 4.05
N THR A 195 -2.46 -10.97 4.81
CA THR A 195 -1.58 -12.10 4.44
C THR A 195 -2.33 -13.42 4.48
N ASP A 196 -3.10 -13.66 5.53
CA ASP A 196 -3.97 -14.82 5.65
C ASP A 196 -5.00 -14.87 4.53
N TRP A 197 -5.65 -13.75 4.21
CA TRP A 197 -6.61 -13.67 3.11
C TRP A 197 -6.00 -14.07 1.76
N ILE A 198 -4.77 -13.62 1.46
CA ILE A 198 -4.08 -13.96 0.23
C ILE A 198 -3.62 -15.42 0.21
N GLN A 199 -2.94 -15.87 1.28
CA GLN A 199 -2.26 -17.16 1.29
C GLN A 199 -3.22 -18.34 1.51
N ARG A 200 -4.19 -18.23 2.43
CA ARG A 200 -5.12 -19.34 2.72
C ARG A 200 -6.04 -19.65 1.55
N ASN A 201 -6.36 -18.63 0.75
CA ASN A 201 -7.23 -18.75 -0.43
C ASN A 201 -6.43 -18.91 -1.73
N ASP A 202 -5.10 -19.00 -1.67
CA ASP A 202 -4.19 -19.09 -2.83
C ASP A 202 -4.50 -18.02 -3.92
N LEU A 203 -4.79 -16.79 -3.49
CA LEU A 203 -5.28 -15.73 -4.38
C LEU A 203 -4.26 -15.31 -5.42
N VAL A 204 -2.97 -15.52 -5.16
CA VAL A 204 -1.91 -15.28 -6.13
C VAL A 204 -2.08 -16.21 -7.33
N ASN A 205 -2.25 -17.52 -7.11
CA ASN A 205 -2.40 -18.47 -8.22
C ASN A 205 -3.77 -18.34 -8.88
N LEU A 206 -4.83 -18.14 -8.10
CA LEU A 206 -6.16 -17.83 -8.64
C LEU A 206 -6.11 -16.56 -9.51
N GLY A 207 -5.35 -15.55 -9.09
CA GLY A 207 -5.14 -14.33 -9.86
C GLY A 207 -4.41 -14.60 -11.18
N LYS A 208 -3.32 -15.39 -11.15
CA LYS A 208 -2.59 -15.81 -12.36
C LYS A 208 -3.53 -16.50 -13.37
N ASP A 209 -4.42 -17.38 -12.90
CA ASP A 209 -5.39 -18.08 -13.75
C ASP A 209 -6.44 -17.14 -14.38
N ASN A 210 -6.72 -16.01 -13.73
CA ASN A 210 -7.75 -15.05 -14.12
C ASN A 210 -7.19 -13.71 -14.64
N SER A 211 -5.89 -13.64 -14.90
CA SER A 211 -5.18 -12.41 -15.32
C SER A 211 -5.30 -11.25 -14.32
N ILE A 212 -5.42 -11.56 -13.03
CA ILE A 212 -5.42 -10.60 -11.92
C ILE A 212 -4.04 -10.63 -11.25
N LYS A 213 -3.44 -9.47 -11.02
CA LYS A 213 -2.14 -9.34 -10.34
C LYS A 213 -2.29 -8.55 -9.05
N PHE A 214 -1.39 -8.77 -8.11
CA PHE A 214 -1.28 -7.95 -6.90
C PHE A 214 -0.06 -7.04 -6.98
N ILE A 215 -0.24 -5.80 -6.53
CA ILE A 215 0.84 -4.85 -6.29
C ILE A 215 0.67 -4.29 -4.89
N LYS A 216 1.72 -4.39 -4.07
CA LYS A 216 1.74 -3.88 -2.71
C LYS A 216 2.58 -2.61 -2.64
N TRP A 217 1.92 -1.48 -2.44
CA TRP A 217 2.55 -0.17 -2.27
C TRP A 217 2.76 0.08 -0.78
N PHE A 218 3.99 -0.08 -0.30
CA PHE A 218 4.32 0.09 1.10
C PHE A 218 4.79 1.52 1.37
N VAL A 219 3.92 2.33 1.96
CA VAL A 219 4.19 3.72 2.35
C VAL A 219 5.03 3.76 3.62
N CYS A 220 6.34 3.95 3.44
CA CYS A 220 7.31 3.99 4.52
C CYS A 220 7.49 5.42 5.05
N MET A 221 7.47 5.57 6.38
CA MET A 221 7.72 6.85 7.07
C MET A 221 9.20 7.09 7.40
N GLY A 222 10.09 6.23 6.92
CA GLY A 222 11.52 6.35 7.14
C GLY A 222 11.89 6.10 8.60
N GLY A 223 11.42 4.99 9.17
CA GLY A 223 11.84 4.48 10.49
C GLY A 223 12.14 2.99 10.40
N ILE A 224 13.04 2.49 11.25
CA ILE A 224 13.55 1.11 11.21
C ILE A 224 12.42 0.06 11.22
N ASP A 225 11.46 0.18 12.14
CA ASP A 225 10.33 -0.76 12.19
C ASP A 225 9.50 -0.74 10.91
N SER A 226 9.32 0.45 10.31
CA SER A 226 8.55 0.58 9.06
C SER A 226 9.26 -0.17 7.93
N VAL A 227 10.59 -0.12 7.89
CA VAL A 227 11.40 -0.92 6.96
C VAL A 227 11.30 -2.41 7.29
N ASN A 228 11.35 -2.80 8.56
CA ASN A 228 11.23 -4.20 8.96
C ASN A 228 9.87 -4.81 8.57
N PHE A 229 8.77 -4.06 8.68
CA PHE A 229 7.46 -4.50 8.19
C PHE A 229 7.46 -4.72 6.67
N PHE A 230 8.11 -3.83 5.91
CA PHE A 230 8.28 -4.02 4.48
C PHE A 230 9.08 -5.28 4.14
N LEU A 231 10.21 -5.48 4.82
CA LEU A 231 11.08 -6.65 4.64
C LEU A 231 10.33 -7.96 4.97
N LYS A 232 9.57 -7.98 6.06
CA LYS A 232 8.69 -9.11 6.38
C LYS A 232 7.71 -9.40 5.25
N SER A 233 7.15 -8.37 4.62
CA SER A 233 6.27 -8.53 3.47
C SER A 233 6.98 -9.08 2.23
N LEU A 234 8.27 -8.81 2.06
CA LEU A 234 9.09 -9.41 1.00
C LEU A 234 9.40 -10.88 1.31
N ASP A 235 9.65 -11.22 2.57
CA ASP A 235 9.91 -12.61 2.97
C ASP A 235 8.67 -13.50 2.74
N ASP A 236 7.48 -13.00 3.08
CA ASP A 236 6.23 -13.80 3.01
C ASP A 236 5.67 -13.94 1.58
N PHE A 237 5.93 -12.98 0.68
CA PHE A 237 5.38 -12.97 -0.69
C PHE A 237 6.44 -13.02 -1.79
N GLY A 238 7.69 -12.68 -1.51
CA GLY A 238 8.77 -12.65 -2.48
C GLY A 238 8.37 -11.95 -3.78
N ASN A 239 8.57 -12.65 -4.90
CA ASN A 239 8.25 -12.18 -6.25
C ASN A 239 6.87 -12.65 -6.74
N ASP A 240 6.05 -13.27 -5.89
CA ASP A 240 4.67 -13.65 -6.25
C ASP A 240 3.74 -12.43 -6.28
N ILE A 241 4.09 -11.37 -5.56
CA ILE A 241 3.45 -10.06 -5.57
C ILE A 241 4.53 -9.03 -5.92
N VAL A 242 4.16 -7.98 -6.66
CA VAL A 242 5.09 -6.87 -6.92
C VAL A 242 5.05 -5.92 -5.74
N HIS A 243 6.22 -5.59 -5.17
CA HIS A 243 6.31 -4.63 -4.07
C HIS A 243 6.87 -3.30 -4.55
N VAL A 244 6.29 -2.22 -4.03
CA VAL A 244 6.80 -0.86 -4.20
C VAL A 244 7.10 -0.28 -2.82
N PHE A 245 8.37 -0.01 -2.55
CA PHE A 245 8.81 0.73 -1.38
C PHE A 245 8.64 2.23 -1.63
N VAL A 246 7.58 2.80 -1.07
CA VAL A 246 7.23 4.21 -1.24
C VAL A 246 7.89 5.03 -0.14
N ARG A 247 8.89 5.82 -0.50
CA ARG A 247 9.60 6.74 0.40
C ARG A 247 8.77 8.01 0.57
N ASN A 248 8.11 8.17 1.72
CA ASN A 248 7.32 9.35 2.00
C ASN A 248 8.22 10.53 2.40
N GLN A 249 8.57 11.37 1.43
CA GLN A 249 9.41 12.56 1.61
C GLN A 249 8.75 13.65 2.48
N GLY A 250 7.45 13.50 2.77
CA GLY A 250 6.73 14.36 3.71
C GLY A 250 7.01 14.06 5.18
N LEU A 251 7.47 12.85 5.50
CA LEU A 251 7.72 12.38 6.87
C LEU A 251 9.21 12.11 7.15
N CYS A 252 9.98 11.76 6.12
CA CYS A 252 11.42 11.55 6.22
C CYS A 252 12.10 12.11 4.97
N ASP A 253 13.06 13.00 5.14
CA ASP A 253 13.88 13.59 4.08
C ASP A 253 15.32 13.04 4.04
N GLU A 254 15.70 12.22 5.02
CA GLU A 254 17.02 11.58 5.11
C GLU A 254 16.92 10.05 5.04
N TRP A 255 17.12 9.48 3.84
CA TRP A 255 16.99 8.04 3.59
C TRP A 255 18.31 7.27 3.62
N GLU A 256 19.44 7.95 3.81
CA GLU A 256 20.76 7.32 3.67
C GLU A 256 20.98 6.22 4.70
N TYR A 257 20.54 6.43 5.94
CA TYR A 257 20.66 5.41 6.97
C TYR A 257 19.89 4.12 6.61
N ILE A 258 18.73 4.23 5.92
CA ILE A 258 17.97 3.07 5.41
C ILE A 258 18.70 2.43 4.24
N ASN A 259 19.21 3.23 3.32
CA ASN A 259 20.02 2.72 2.20
C ASN A 259 21.24 1.96 2.71
N GLU A 260 21.78 2.35 3.87
CA GLU A 260 22.94 1.72 4.48
C GLU A 260 22.63 0.46 5.29
N MET A 261 21.38 0.28 5.74
CA MET A 261 20.94 -0.89 6.52
C MET A 261 21.28 -2.20 5.80
N PRO A 262 22.01 -3.13 6.45
CA PRO A 262 22.42 -4.39 5.83
C PRO A 262 21.25 -5.23 5.29
N LYS A 263 20.15 -5.34 6.05
CA LYS A 263 18.96 -6.09 5.62
C LYS A 263 18.28 -5.46 4.40
N PHE A 264 18.24 -4.13 4.32
CA PHE A 264 17.64 -3.43 3.17
C PHE A 264 18.50 -3.56 1.91
N LYS A 265 19.83 -3.42 2.04
CA LYS A 265 20.79 -3.69 0.96
C LYS A 265 20.68 -5.12 0.43
N GLN A 266 20.55 -6.09 1.35
CA GLN A 266 20.36 -7.49 1.00
C GLN A 266 19.06 -7.68 0.22
N ALA A 267 17.95 -7.09 0.68
CA ALA A 267 16.66 -7.17 0.00
C ALA A 267 16.69 -6.59 -1.42
N ILE A 268 17.43 -5.49 -1.65
CA ILE A 268 17.62 -4.92 -3.01
C ILE A 268 18.31 -5.92 -3.95
N SER A 269 19.16 -6.79 -3.41
CA SER A 269 19.89 -7.79 -4.19
C SER A 269 19.06 -9.07 -4.43
N ASP A 270 18.19 -9.41 -3.48
CA ASP A 270 17.47 -10.68 -3.46
C ASP A 270 16.07 -10.59 -4.10
N HIS A 271 15.47 -9.40 -4.13
CA HIS A 271 14.10 -9.18 -4.60
C HIS A 271 14.02 -8.08 -5.66
N ASP A 272 13.10 -8.25 -6.61
CA ASP A 272 12.85 -7.29 -7.68
C ASP A 272 11.75 -6.27 -7.28
N PHE A 273 11.96 -5.54 -6.17
CA PHE A 273 11.01 -4.48 -5.75
C PHE A 273 11.38 -3.10 -6.31
N ILE A 274 10.39 -2.23 -6.43
CA ILE A 274 10.56 -0.86 -6.94
C ILE A 274 10.69 0.11 -5.77
N ILE A 275 11.59 1.08 -5.87
CA ILE A 275 11.66 2.22 -4.94
C ILE A 275 11.04 3.44 -5.63
N MET A 276 10.09 4.09 -4.96
CA MET A 276 9.42 5.29 -5.45
C MET A 276 9.52 6.41 -4.42
N ASP A 277 9.83 7.63 -4.87
CA ASP A 277 9.73 8.82 -4.03
C ASP A 277 8.34 9.44 -4.13
N PHE A 278 7.66 9.51 -2.98
CA PHE A 278 6.42 10.25 -2.85
C PHE A 278 6.73 11.65 -2.27
N PRO A 279 6.50 12.73 -3.03
CA PRO A 279 7.02 14.05 -2.69
C PRO A 279 6.38 14.63 -1.42
N LYS A 280 7.08 15.57 -0.80
CA LYS A 280 6.55 16.33 0.34
C LYS A 280 5.42 17.26 -0.11
N PHE A 281 4.27 17.16 0.56
CA PHE A 281 3.20 18.14 0.40
C PHE A 281 3.40 19.35 1.32
N PRO A 282 3.17 20.58 0.85
CA PRO A 282 3.24 21.78 1.68
C PRO A 282 2.28 21.74 2.88
N PHE A 283 2.81 21.98 4.08
CA PHE A 283 2.10 21.80 5.36
C PHE A 283 0.77 22.56 5.45
N TRP A 284 0.75 23.84 5.07
CA TRP A 284 -0.43 24.69 5.19
C TRP A 284 -1.56 24.23 4.27
N GLU A 285 -1.22 23.92 3.02
CA GLU A 285 -2.17 23.42 2.03
C GLU A 285 -2.71 22.06 2.43
N ARG A 286 -1.88 21.16 3.02
CA ARG A 286 -2.33 19.85 3.50
C ARG A 286 -3.45 20.00 4.51
N ASN A 287 -3.19 20.74 5.59
CA ASN A 287 -4.13 20.90 6.68
C ASN A 287 -5.42 21.62 6.22
N MET A 288 -5.31 22.54 5.26
CA MET A 288 -6.48 23.20 4.67
C MET A 288 -7.35 22.22 3.88
N ILE A 289 -6.74 21.43 3.00
CA ILE A 289 -7.45 20.45 2.17
C ILE A 289 -8.11 19.38 3.05
N ASP A 290 -7.40 18.90 4.08
CA ASP A 290 -7.93 17.92 5.03
C ASP A 290 -9.09 18.50 5.84
N ARG A 291 -8.96 19.74 6.34
CA ARG A 291 -10.05 20.43 7.05
C ARG A 291 -11.30 20.59 6.19
N LEU A 292 -11.12 20.87 4.90
CA LEU A 292 -12.23 21.06 3.97
C LEU A 292 -12.86 19.72 3.54
N GLY A 293 -12.16 18.59 3.69
CA GLY A 293 -12.64 17.28 3.27
C GLY A 293 -12.85 17.18 1.76
N ILE A 294 -11.98 17.82 0.97
CA ILE A 294 -12.14 17.94 -0.48
C ILE A 294 -11.03 17.23 -1.27
N THR A 295 -11.33 16.93 -2.52
CA THR A 295 -10.36 16.41 -3.50
C THR A 295 -9.31 17.47 -3.84
N PHE A 296 -8.19 17.07 -4.45
CA PHE A 296 -7.17 18.03 -4.85
C PHE A 296 -7.66 18.95 -5.98
N ASP A 297 -8.47 18.44 -6.89
CA ASP A 297 -9.11 19.23 -7.95
C ASP A 297 -10.07 20.28 -7.38
N MET A 298 -10.90 19.89 -6.40
CA MET A 298 -11.76 20.83 -5.68
C MET A 298 -10.93 21.88 -4.95
N ALA A 299 -9.80 21.52 -4.35
CA ALA A 299 -8.89 22.46 -3.69
C ALA A 299 -8.31 23.50 -4.68
N ILE A 300 -7.92 23.05 -5.88
CA ILE A 300 -7.43 23.93 -6.95
C ILE A 300 -8.54 24.90 -7.43
N ALA A 301 -9.81 24.50 -7.37
CA ALA A 301 -10.94 25.37 -7.68
C ALA A 301 -11.36 26.27 -6.50
N HIS A 302 -11.05 25.90 -5.25
CA HIS A 302 -11.62 26.51 -4.05
C HIS A 302 -11.29 28.00 -3.88
N PRO A 303 -12.24 28.87 -3.50
CA PRO A 303 -12.02 30.32 -3.37
C PRO A 303 -11.15 30.71 -2.15
N GLU A 304 -11.12 29.87 -1.11
CA GLU A 304 -10.26 30.12 0.07
C GLU A 304 -8.77 29.93 -0.24
N LEU A 305 -8.43 29.02 -1.16
CA LEU A 305 -7.06 28.86 -1.63
C LEU A 305 -6.72 29.99 -2.62
N LYS A 306 -5.74 30.82 -2.27
CA LYS A 306 -5.25 31.88 -3.17
C LYS A 306 -4.36 31.28 -4.26
N VAL A 307 -3.94 32.14 -5.20
CA VAL A 307 -3.16 31.74 -6.39
C VAL A 307 -1.92 30.92 -6.02
N ILE A 308 -1.17 31.32 -4.99
CA ILE A 308 0.07 30.64 -4.57
C ILE A 308 -0.20 29.25 -3.96
N PRO A 309 -1.11 29.08 -2.97
CA PRO A 309 -1.54 27.75 -2.52
C PRO A 309 -1.98 26.84 -3.66
N LYS A 310 -2.81 27.33 -4.59
CA LYS A 310 -3.25 26.55 -5.76
C LYS A 310 -2.08 26.08 -6.63
N GLN A 311 -1.09 26.95 -6.85
CA GLN A 311 0.11 26.58 -7.61
C GLN A 311 0.94 25.52 -6.89
N ARG A 312 1.03 25.59 -5.55
CA ARG A 312 1.73 24.58 -4.73
C ARG A 312 1.08 23.20 -4.83
N VAL A 313 -0.26 23.12 -4.78
CA VAL A 313 -1.00 21.87 -5.01
C VAL A 313 -0.69 21.31 -6.40
N LYS A 314 -0.79 22.14 -7.45
CA LYS A 314 -0.47 21.73 -8.83
C LYS A 314 0.97 21.23 -8.99
N ASN A 315 1.93 21.90 -8.38
CA ASN A 315 3.34 21.50 -8.43
C ASN A 315 3.56 20.15 -7.74
N PHE A 316 2.94 19.93 -6.58
CA PHE A 316 2.98 18.65 -5.91
C PHE A 316 2.42 17.54 -6.80
N LEU A 317 1.19 17.71 -7.33
CA LEU A 317 0.54 16.68 -8.15
C LEU A 317 1.39 16.34 -9.37
N LYS A 318 1.97 17.35 -10.03
CA LYS A 318 2.88 17.14 -11.16
C LYS A 318 4.05 16.23 -10.79
N VAL A 319 4.68 16.42 -9.63
CA VAL A 319 5.81 15.58 -9.19
C VAL A 319 5.33 14.20 -8.77
N ALA A 320 4.24 14.11 -8.00
CA ALA A 320 3.69 12.84 -7.53
C ALA A 320 3.24 11.95 -8.68
N TYR A 321 2.57 12.52 -9.68
CA TYR A 321 2.13 11.80 -10.88
C TYR A 321 3.32 11.33 -11.71
N ALA A 322 4.37 12.14 -11.83
CA ALA A 322 5.59 11.71 -12.51
C ALA A 322 6.25 10.53 -11.78
N SER A 323 6.29 10.54 -10.44
CA SER A 323 6.78 9.40 -9.65
C SER A 323 5.92 8.15 -9.84
N LEU A 324 4.59 8.27 -9.87
CA LEU A 324 3.68 7.13 -10.10
C LEU A 324 3.86 6.58 -11.51
N ALA A 325 3.87 7.45 -12.52
CA ALA A 325 4.09 7.09 -13.92
C ALA A 325 5.43 6.36 -14.13
N ALA A 326 6.49 6.82 -13.45
CA ALA A 326 7.82 6.23 -13.56
C ALA A 326 7.91 4.78 -13.03
N THR A 327 6.92 4.31 -12.27
CA THR A 327 6.84 2.90 -11.88
C THR A 327 6.40 1.99 -13.02
N GLU A 328 5.72 2.54 -14.04
CA GLU A 328 5.09 1.79 -15.14
C GLU A 328 4.02 0.77 -14.69
N LEU A 329 3.53 0.87 -13.46
CA LEU A 329 2.56 -0.07 -12.87
C LEU A 329 1.09 0.34 -13.03
N ILE A 330 0.84 1.54 -13.55
CA ILE A 330 -0.49 2.15 -13.70
C ILE A 330 -0.56 2.70 -15.12
N GLN A 331 -1.34 2.07 -16.00
CA GLN A 331 -1.35 2.35 -17.44
C GLN A 331 -2.75 2.33 -18.03
#